data_AF-A0A8J4TU85-F1
#
_entry.id   AF-A0A8J4TU85-F1
#
_cell.length_a   1.000
_cell.length_b   1.000
_cell.length_c   1.000
_cell.angle_alpha   90.00
_cell.angle_beta   90.00
_cell.angle_gamma   90.00
#
_symmetry.space_group_name_H-M   'P 1'
#
loop_
_entity.id
_entity.type
_entity.pdbx_description
1 polymer ?
#
loop_
_entity_poly.entity_id
_entity_poly.type
_entity_poly.pdbx_seq_one_letter_code
_entity_poly.pdbx_strand_id
1 'polypeptide(L)'
;NLQQPNISFIAADGWFSWGSHGPEIMREYNFSIICYTEPQYPGGSFHLELSGSNITRTQSAVNHSAVFFFPEADFVHQGNYSCSYKVNVSLRSFTSPATEPLFITVK
;
A
#
# COMPACT_ATOMS: atom_id res chain seq x y z
N ASN A 1 17.87 3.05 11.77
CA ASN A 1 17.03 3.61 10.69
C ASN A 1 15.99 2.56 10.34
N LEU A 2 14.75 2.91 10.02
CA LEU A 2 13.74 1.90 9.65
C LEU A 2 14.06 1.36 8.26
N GLN A 3 13.95 0.04 8.08
CA GLN A 3 14.05 -0.53 6.74
C GLN A 3 12.84 -0.13 5.88
N GLN A 4 13.05 -0.11 4.57
CA GLN A 4 11.97 0.10 3.60
C GLN A 4 10.94 -1.03 3.74
N PRO A 5 9.63 -0.72 3.78
CA PRO A 5 8.58 -1.74 3.78
C PRO A 5 8.47 -2.41 2.42
N ASN A 6 7.69 -3.48 2.37
CA ASN A 6 7.24 -4.10 1.13
C ASN A 6 5.79 -3.69 0.85
N ILE A 7 5.43 -3.71 -0.43
CA ILE A 7 4.09 -3.43 -0.93
C ILE A 7 3.63 -4.60 -1.81
N SER A 8 2.37 -5.00 -1.67
CA SER A 8 1.76 -6.03 -2.52
C SER A 8 0.31 -5.72 -2.82
N PHE A 9 -0.23 -6.39 -3.83
CA PHE A 9 -1.61 -6.28 -4.30
C PHE A 9 -2.33 -7.60 -4.10
N ILE A 10 -3.61 -7.53 -3.71
CA ILE A 10 -4.50 -8.69 -3.64
C ILE A 10 -5.90 -8.32 -4.12
N ALA A 11 -6.50 -9.21 -4.91
CA ALA A 11 -7.91 -9.20 -5.28
C ALA A 11 -8.36 -10.65 -5.43
N ALA A 12 -9.68 -10.91 -5.55
CA ALA A 12 -10.14 -12.27 -5.78
C ALA A 12 -9.71 -12.76 -7.18
N ASP A 13 -9.50 -14.08 -7.28
CA ASP A 13 -9.12 -14.71 -8.54
C ASP A 13 -10.15 -14.42 -9.64
N GLY A 14 -9.65 -14.04 -10.83
CA GLY A 14 -10.48 -13.69 -11.98
C GLY A 14 -10.95 -12.23 -12.04
N TRP A 15 -10.72 -11.41 -11.01
CA TRP A 15 -11.02 -9.97 -11.05
C TRP A 15 -9.85 -9.15 -11.62
N PHE A 16 -8.63 -9.71 -11.59
CA PHE A 16 -7.42 -9.05 -12.02
C PHE A 16 -6.52 -9.94 -12.89
N SER A 17 -5.65 -9.30 -13.67
CA SER A 17 -4.55 -9.92 -14.40
C SER A 17 -3.23 -9.21 -14.12
N TRP A 18 -2.11 -9.87 -14.43
CA TRP A 18 -0.79 -9.22 -14.39
C TRP A 18 -0.43 -8.71 -15.79
N GLY A 19 -0.31 -7.39 -15.92
CA GLY A 19 0.18 -6.72 -17.12
C GLY A 19 1.70 -6.53 -17.09
N SER A 20 2.23 -5.78 -18.06
CA SER A 20 3.67 -5.50 -18.15
C SER A 20 4.21 -4.57 -17.06
N HIS A 21 3.35 -3.76 -16.44
CA HIS A 21 3.75 -2.76 -15.44
C HIS A 21 3.25 -3.08 -14.02
N GLY A 22 2.42 -4.11 -13.84
CA GLY A 22 1.83 -4.45 -12.54
C GLY A 22 0.43 -5.07 -12.65
N PRO A 23 -0.34 -5.08 -11.55
CA PRO A 23 -1.72 -5.59 -11.52
C PRO A 23 -2.66 -4.73 -12.38
N GLU A 24 -3.55 -5.41 -13.09
CA GLU A 24 -4.64 -4.82 -13.87
C GLU A 24 -5.96 -5.32 -13.29
N ILE A 25 -6.73 -4.44 -12.64
CA ILE A 25 -8.01 -4.77 -12.01
C ILE A 25 -9.16 -4.23 -12.87
N MET A 26 -10.22 -4.99 -13.04
CA MET A 26 -11.44 -4.48 -13.69
C MET A 26 -12.15 -3.48 -12.78
N ARG A 27 -12.77 -2.45 -13.35
CA ARG A 27 -13.62 -1.50 -12.61
C ARG A 27 -14.73 -2.22 -11.84
N GLU A 28 -15.23 -1.53 -10.82
CA GLU A 28 -16.31 -2.00 -9.93
C GLU A 28 -15.93 -3.17 -8.99
N TYR A 29 -14.81 -3.84 -9.24
CA TYR A 29 -14.29 -4.88 -8.33
C TYR A 29 -13.49 -4.28 -7.19
N ASN A 30 -13.49 -4.98 -6.05
CA ASN A 30 -12.66 -4.61 -4.92
C ASN A 30 -11.25 -5.19 -5.04
N PHE A 31 -10.30 -4.47 -4.46
CA PHE A 31 -8.93 -4.93 -4.28
C PHE A 31 -8.37 -4.38 -2.97
N SER A 32 -7.25 -4.94 -2.52
CA SER A 32 -6.50 -4.39 -1.41
C SER A 32 -5.03 -4.23 -1.77
N ILE A 33 -4.43 -3.21 -1.18
CA ILE A 33 -2.98 -3.05 -1.14
C ILE A 33 -2.52 -3.39 0.27
N ILE A 34 -1.51 -4.23 0.37
CA ILE A 34 -0.93 -4.64 1.65
C ILE A 34 0.46 -4.05 1.75
N CYS A 35 0.72 -3.33 2.84
CA CYS A 35 2.07 -2.93 3.20
C CYS A 35 2.53 -3.74 4.41
N TYR A 36 3.79 -4.18 4.41
CA TYR A 36 4.34 -4.94 5.53
C TYR A 36 5.83 -4.70 5.70
N THR A 37 6.34 -4.90 6.91
CA THR A 37 7.78 -4.86 7.21
C THR A 37 8.21 -6.13 7.92
N GLU A 38 9.52 -6.39 7.94
CA GLU A 38 10.05 -7.32 8.94
C GLU A 38 9.74 -6.82 10.36
N PRO A 39 9.55 -7.73 11.34
CA PRO A 39 9.30 -7.37 12.73
C PRO A 39 10.48 -6.60 13.35
N GLN A 40 10.39 -5.27 13.37
CA GLN A 40 11.42 -4.39 13.94
C GLN A 40 10.95 -3.69 15.21
N TYR A 41 9.72 -3.18 15.20
CA TYR A 41 9.11 -2.46 16.32
C TYR A 41 7.63 -2.81 16.42
N PRO A 42 7.10 -2.98 17.65
CA PRO A 42 5.67 -3.16 17.84
C PRO A 42 4.91 -1.86 17.54
N GLY A 43 3.73 -1.99 16.95
CA GLY A 43 2.85 -0.86 16.65
C GLY A 43 3.27 -0.08 15.41
N GLY A 44 3.02 1.24 15.41
CA GLY A 44 3.27 2.12 14.25
C GLY A 44 2.10 2.17 13.25
N SER A 45 2.33 2.85 12.13
CA SER A 45 1.35 2.98 11.05
C SER A 45 2.00 3.04 9.67
N PHE A 46 1.30 2.47 8.70
CA PHE A 46 1.66 2.53 7.29
C PHE A 46 0.91 3.67 6.62
N HIS A 47 1.57 4.33 5.69
CA HIS A 47 1.06 5.46 4.91
C HIS A 47 1.17 5.06 3.45
N LEU A 48 0.02 4.90 2.81
CA LEU A 48 -0.11 4.59 1.38
C LEU A 48 -0.36 5.89 0.63
N GLU A 49 0.44 6.15 -0.40
CA GLU A 49 0.38 7.34 -1.22
C GLU A 49 0.24 6.96 -2.70
N LEU A 50 -0.69 7.61 -3.40
CA LEU A 50 -0.82 7.52 -4.85
C LEU A 50 -0.15 8.72 -5.51
N SER A 51 0.88 8.46 -6.31
CA SER A 51 1.68 9.50 -6.97
C SER A 51 0.82 10.34 -7.91
N GLY A 52 0.92 11.68 -7.80
CA GLY A 52 0.18 12.61 -8.65
C GLY A 52 -1.31 12.73 -8.30
N SER A 53 -1.76 12.18 -7.17
CA SER A 53 -3.12 12.28 -6.66
C SER A 53 -3.13 12.81 -5.22
N ASN A 54 -4.29 13.22 -4.73
CA ASN A 54 -4.51 13.60 -3.33
C ASN A 54 -4.88 12.40 -2.44
N ILE A 55 -4.80 11.17 -2.98
CA ILE A 55 -5.12 9.96 -2.23
C ILE A 55 -3.91 9.60 -1.36
N THR A 56 -4.04 9.89 -0.07
CA THR A 56 -3.17 9.39 0.98
C THR A 56 -4.02 8.69 2.04
N ARG A 57 -3.66 7.46 2.40
CA ARG A 57 -4.37 6.69 3.43
C ARG A 57 -3.39 6.23 4.48
N THR A 58 -3.81 6.24 5.74
CA THR A 58 -2.99 5.76 6.86
C THR A 58 -3.74 4.66 7.59
N GLN A 59 -3.03 3.58 7.91
CA GLN A 59 -3.56 2.46 8.67
C GLN A 59 -2.56 2.05 9.74
N SER A 60 -3.06 1.68 10.92
CA SER A 60 -2.23 1.14 12.00
C SER A 60 -1.62 -0.19 11.58
N ALA A 61 -0.38 -0.43 11.99
CA ALA A 61 0.28 -1.70 11.77
C ALA A 61 -0.29 -2.77 12.71
N VAL A 62 -0.92 -3.78 12.14
CA VAL A 62 -1.38 -5.00 12.82
C VAL A 62 -0.47 -6.14 12.37
N ASN A 63 0.23 -6.76 13.31
CA ASN A 63 1.23 -7.79 13.01
C ASN A 63 2.26 -7.34 11.95
N HIS A 64 2.79 -6.12 12.10
CA HIS A 64 3.76 -5.51 11.18
C HIS A 64 3.27 -5.36 9.74
N SER A 65 1.95 -5.34 9.55
CA SER A 65 1.30 -5.16 8.25
C SER A 65 0.11 -4.21 8.35
N ALA A 66 -0.31 -3.66 7.22
CA ALA A 66 -1.55 -2.92 7.12
C ALA A 66 -2.23 -3.22 5.78
N VAL A 67 -3.55 -3.30 5.81
CA VAL A 67 -4.39 -3.57 4.65
C VAL A 67 -5.18 -2.31 4.29
N PHE A 68 -5.04 -1.87 3.05
CA PHE A 68 -5.76 -0.75 2.46
C PHE A 68 -6.81 -1.30 1.49
N PHE A 69 -8.06 -1.36 1.94
CA PHE A 69 -9.17 -1.88 1.16
C PHE A 69 -9.78 -0.81 0.24
N PHE A 70 -9.93 -1.15 -1.03
CA PHE A 70 -10.62 -0.37 -2.05
C PHE A 70 -11.88 -1.15 -2.44
N PRO A 71 -13.07 -0.71 -2.00
CA PRO A 71 -14.30 -1.46 -2.22
C PRO A 71 -14.72 -1.51 -3.70
N GLU A 72 -14.27 -0.54 -4.48
CA GLU A 72 -14.65 -0.38 -5.88
C GLU A 72 -13.49 0.25 -6.65
N ALA A 73 -12.95 -0.46 -7.64
CA ALA A 73 -11.92 0.06 -8.53
C ALA A 73 -12.54 1.07 -9.52
N ASP A 74 -11.86 2.20 -9.69
CA ASP A 74 -12.26 3.25 -10.62
C ASP A 74 -11.00 3.94 -11.18
N PHE A 75 -11.11 4.70 -12.27
CA PHE A 75 -9.96 5.29 -12.94
C PHE A 75 -9.15 6.23 -12.04
N VAL A 76 -9.78 6.81 -11.01
CA VAL A 76 -9.09 7.61 -9.98
C VAL A 76 -8.14 6.80 -9.09
N HIS A 77 -8.31 5.47 -9.06
CA HIS A 77 -7.46 4.51 -8.35
C HIS A 77 -6.35 3.93 -9.23
N GLN A 78 -6.18 4.41 -10.46
CA GLN A 78 -5.06 4.01 -11.31
C GLN A 78 -3.81 4.83 -10.99
N GLY A 79 -2.65 4.16 -10.90
CA GLY A 79 -1.37 4.85 -10.82
C GLY A 79 -0.33 4.15 -9.96
N ASN A 80 0.72 4.90 -9.60
CA ASN A 80 1.85 4.44 -8.81
C ASN A 80 1.59 4.59 -7.32
N TYR A 81 1.48 3.45 -6.63
CA TYR A 81 1.31 3.39 -5.19
C TYR A 81 2.65 3.14 -4.49
N SER A 82 2.95 3.95 -3.49
CA SER A 82 4.11 3.73 -2.61
C SER A 82 3.66 3.69 -1.16
N CYS A 83 4.38 2.92 -0.35
CA CYS A 83 4.09 2.81 1.08
C CYS A 83 5.27 3.23 1.94
N SER A 84 5.00 3.89 3.06
CA SER A 84 6.01 4.18 4.09
C SER A 84 5.50 3.77 5.47
N TYR A 85 6.42 3.45 6.38
CA TYR A 85 6.13 3.03 7.74
C TYR A 85 6.65 4.06 8.74
N LYS A 86 5.82 4.42 9.71
CA LYS A 86 6.15 5.37 10.77
C LYS A 86 5.89 4.75 12.13
N VAL A 87 6.85 4.86 13.03
CA VAL A 87 6.69 4.43 14.42
C VAL A 87 7.22 5.48 15.38
N ASN A 88 6.56 5.60 16.53
CA ASN A 88 7.00 6.44 17.64
C ASN A 88 7.67 5.53 18.68
N VAL A 89 8.95 5.77 18.94
CA VAL A 89 9.72 5.06 19.97
C VAL A 89 10.12 6.08 21.01
N SER A 90 9.57 5.95 22.22
CA SER A 90 9.67 6.95 23.30
C SER A 90 9.17 8.33 22.82
N LEU A 91 10.06 9.33 22.75
CA LEU A 91 9.74 10.70 22.32
C LEU A 91 10.17 11.00 20.87
N ARG A 92 10.64 9.99 20.13
CA ARG A 92 11.16 10.16 18.77
C ARG A 92 10.27 9.43 17.77
N SER A 93 9.95 10.11 16.68
CA SER A 93 9.30 9.50 15.51
C SER A 93 10.37 9.09 14.50
N PHE A 94 10.22 7.88 13.98
CA PHE A 94 11.04 7.35 12.90
C PHE A 94 10.13 7.06 11.71
N THR A 95 10.59 7.40 10.51
CA THR A 95 9.89 7.14 9.26
C THR A 95 10.82 6.37 8.33
N SER A 96 10.32 5.31 7.69
CA SER A 96 11.06 4.55 6.69
C SER A 96 11.14 5.31 5.37
N PRO A 97 12.07 4.93 4.48
CA PRO A 97 11.93 5.24 3.05
C PRO A 97 10.60 4.70 2.52
N ALA A 98 10.07 5.34 1.48
CA ALA A 98 8.92 4.82 0.74
C ALA A 98 9.34 3.59 -0.09
N THR A 99 8.42 2.64 -0.32
CA THR A 99 8.65 1.48 -1.20
C THR A 99 8.94 1.90 -2.63
N GLU A 100 9.54 0.99 -3.40
CA GLU A 100 9.44 1.08 -4.85
C GLU A 100 7.95 1.15 -5.27
N PRO A 101 7.59 1.95 -6.28
CA PRO A 101 6.20 2.14 -6.64
C PRO A 101 5.60 0.88 -7.28
N LEU A 102 4.38 0.53 -6.84
CA LEU A 102 3.55 -0.49 -7.46
C LEU A 102 2.54 0.20 -8.37
N PHE A 103 2.68 0.02 -9.70
CA PHE A 103 1.74 0.57 -10.65
C PHE A 103 0.51 -0.33 -10.79
N ILE A 104 -0.68 0.19 -10.49
CA ILE A 104 -1.95 -0.51 -10.66
C ILE A 104 -2.70 0.13 -11.83
N THR A 105 -3.16 -0.69 -12.76
CA THR A 105 -4.00 -0.28 -13.89
C THR A 105 -5.45 -0.67 -13.62
N VAL A 106 -6.39 0.22 -13.97
CA VAL A 106 -7.82 -0.05 -13.86
C VAL A 106 -8.40 -0.17 -15.28
N LYS A 107 -9.08 -1.28 -15.56
CA LYS A 107 -9.67 -1.61 -16.87
C LYS A 107 -11.19 -1.49 -16.89
#